data_AF-A0A8I1Y744-F1
#
_entry.id   AF-A0A8I1Y744-F1
#
_cell.length_a   1.000
_cell.length_b   1.000
_cell.length_c   1.000
_cell.angle_alpha   90.00
_cell.angle_beta   90.00
_cell.angle_gamma   90.00
#
_symmetry.space_group_name_H-M   'P 1'
#
loop_
_entity.id
_entity.type
_entity.pdbx_description
1 polymer ?
#
loop_
_entity_poly.entity_id
_entity_poly.type
_entity_poly.pdbx_seq_one_letter_code
_entity_poly.pdbx_strand_id
1 'polypeptide(L)' 'MTDELEYLAHRLVIIEQPGGGFLVEVTPIAGGQTIRTMTYQRTQEAIAAAKRTIDKHPEGRRPANPVRS' A
#
# COMPACT_ATOMS: atom_id res chain seq x y z
N MET A 1 3.93 -15.02 8.87
CA MET A 1 2.97 -14.26 9.72
C MET A 1 2.42 -13.09 8.92
N THR A 2 1.24 -12.57 9.26
CA THR A 2 0.67 -11.40 8.58
C THR A 2 0.49 -10.29 9.62
N ASP A 3 1.38 -9.30 9.57
CA ASP A 3 1.28 -8.11 10.41
C ASP A 3 0.45 -7.06 9.71
N GLU A 4 -0.35 -6.32 10.47
CA GLU A 4 -1.25 -5.31 9.94
C GLU A 4 -1.07 -3.99 10.69
N LEU A 5 -1.08 -2.89 9.95
CA LEU A 5 -1.07 -1.56 10.54
C LEU A 5 -1.82 -0.54 9.68
N GLU A 6 -2.34 0.50 10.30
CA GLU A 6 -3.02 1.60 9.60
C GLU A 6 -2.10 2.81 9.42
N TYR A 7 -2.20 3.48 8.27
CA TYR A 7 -1.45 4.69 7.95
C TYR A 7 -2.23 5.61 7.02
N LEU A 8 -2.48 6.87 7.42
CA LEU A 8 -3.14 7.90 6.62
C LEU A 8 -4.40 7.40 5.87
N ALA A 9 -5.32 6.77 6.59
CA ALA A 9 -6.56 6.16 6.05
C ALA A 9 -6.35 4.98 5.08
N HIS A 10 -5.20 4.31 5.16
CA HIS A 10 -4.90 3.07 4.44
C HIS A 10 -4.55 1.96 5.44
N ARG A 11 -4.99 0.75 5.12
CA ARG A 11 -4.59 -0.49 5.78
C ARG A 11 -3.37 -1.04 5.06
N LEU A 12 -2.30 -1.28 5.81
CA LEU A 12 -1.08 -1.93 5.35
C LEU A 12 -1.03 -3.35 5.87
N VAL A 13 -1.01 -4.33 4.97
CA VAL A 13 -0.90 -5.75 5.30
C VAL A 13 0.48 -6.23 4.87
N ILE A 14 1.30 -6.62 5.84
CA ILE A 14 2.65 -7.14 5.63
C ILE A 14 2.55 -8.63 5.34
N ILE A 15 3.07 -9.03 4.19
CA ILE A 15 3.04 -10.42 3.73
C ILE A 15 4.46 -10.92 3.56
N GLU A 16 4.81 -11.89 4.39
CA GLU A 16 6.04 -12.68 4.25
C GLU A 16 5.93 -13.61 3.03
N GLN A 17 6.97 -13.61 2.19
CA GLN A 17 6.97 -14.37 0.93
C GLN A 17 7.62 -15.75 1.10
N PRO A 18 7.07 -16.80 0.46
CA PRO A 18 7.73 -18.10 0.38
C PRO A 18 9.00 -17.98 -0.48
N GLY A 19 10.17 -18.06 0.16
CA GLY A 19 11.47 -17.76 -0.45
C GLY A 19 12.23 -16.62 0.24
N GLY A 20 11.61 -15.99 1.25
CA GLY A 20 12.21 -14.91 2.03
C GLY A 20 11.82 -13.52 1.52
N GLY A 21 11.82 -12.56 2.44
CA GLY A 21 11.42 -11.19 2.18
C GLY A 21 9.94 -10.92 2.46
N PHE A 22 9.58 -9.65 2.28
CA PHE A 22 8.32 -9.05 2.72
C PHE A 22 7.81 -8.10 1.64
N LEU A 23 6.53 -8.19 1.34
CA LEU A 23 5.83 -7.14 0.60
C LEU A 23 4.71 -6.58 1.46
N VAL A 24 4.19 -5.42 1.08
CA VAL A 24 3.08 -4.79 1.78
C VAL A 24 1.95 -4.55 0.79
N GLU A 25 0.76 -5.03 1.13
CA GLU A 25 -0.47 -4.62 0.46
C GLU A 25 -0.99 -3.35 1.11
N VAL A 26 -1.34 -2.36 0.30
CA VAL A 26 -1.89 -1.09 0.71
C VAL A 26 -3.33 -1.01 0.23
N THR A 27 -4.28 -0.96 1.15
CA THR A 27 -5.71 -0.88 0.85
C THR A 27 -6.29 0.40 1.44
N PRO A 28 -6.88 1.30 0.63
CA PRO A 28 -7.60 2.45 1.16
C PRO A 28 -8.80 2.02 2.01
N ILE A 29 -8.97 2.58 3.20
CA ILE A 29 -10.08 2.25 4.11
C ILE A 29 -11.43 2.68 3.51
N ALA A 30 -11.45 3.76 2.72
CA ALA A 30 -12.65 4.26 2.05
C ALA A 30 -13.18 3.35 0.92
N GLY A 31 -12.54 2.20 0.69
CA GLY A 31 -12.79 1.34 -0.46
C GLY A 31 -12.04 1.87 -1.69
N GLY A 32 -11.29 0.99 -2.36
CA GLY A 32 -10.44 1.38 -3.47
C GLY A 32 -9.57 0.22 -3.95
N GLN A 33 -8.69 0.51 -4.89
CA GLN A 33 -7.75 -0.49 -5.38
C GLN A 33 -6.69 -0.79 -4.31
N THR A 34 -6.56 -2.06 -3.96
CA THR A 34 -5.40 -2.54 -3.20
C THR A 34 -4.18 -2.55 -4.12
N ILE A 35 -3.12 -1.85 -3.72
CA ILE A 35 -1.84 -1.86 -4.43
C ILE A 35 -0.84 -2.71 -3.64
N ARG A 36 0.02 -3.44 -4.34
CA ARG A 36 1.08 -4.26 -3.73
C ARG A 36 2.42 -3.61 -3.98
N THR A 37 3.24 -3.50 -2.94
CA THR A 37 4.65 -3.10 -3.10
C THR A 37 5.48 -4.26 -3.65
N MET A 38 6.69 -3.95 -4.12
CA MET A 38 7.68 -4.97 -4.46
C MET A 38 8.16 -5.72 -3.21
N THR A 39 8.80 -6.87 -3.40
CA THR A 39 9.39 -7.64 -2.29
C THR A 39 10.68 -7.00 -1.79
N TYR A 40 10.80 -6.83 -0.48
CA TYR A 40 11.97 -6.30 0.22
C TYR A 40 12.55 -7.36 1.17
N GLN A 41 13.84 -7.27 1.47
CA GLN A 41 14.50 -8.21 2.38
C GLN A 41 14.11 -7.97 3.85
N ARG A 42 13.77 -6.72 4.21
CA ARG A 42 13.38 -6.32 5.57
C ARG A 42 11.95 -5.79 5.58
N THR A 43 11.21 -6.16 6.63
CA THR A 43 9.85 -5.67 6.89
C THR A 43 9.78 -4.15 6.97
N GLN A 44 10.75 -3.52 7.66
CA GLN A 44 10.82 -2.06 7.82
C GLN A 44 10.95 -1.32 6.48
N GLU A 45 11.73 -1.88 5.54
CA GLU A 45 11.86 -1.32 4.19
C GLU A 45 10.55 -1.44 3.40
N ALA A 46 9.88 -2.58 3.51
CA ALA A 46 8.58 -2.80 2.88
C ALA A 46 7.52 -1.81 3.38
N ILE A 47 7.48 -1.57 4.70
CA ILE A 47 6.59 -0.58 5.33
C ILE A 47 6.95 0.83 4.87
N ALA A 48 8.24 1.20 4.86
CA ALA A 48 8.68 2.53 4.45
C ALA A 48 8.32 2.80 2.98
N ALA A 49 8.49 1.82 2.10
CA ALA A 49 8.09 1.91 0.71
C ALA A 49 6.57 2.05 0.54
N ALA A 50 5.78 1.32 1.33
CA ALA A 50 4.32 1.43 1.33
C ALA A 50 3.87 2.84 1.76
N LYS A 51 4.41 3.36 2.87
CA LYS A 51 4.13 4.72 3.34
C LYS A 51 4.50 5.77 2.29
N ARG A 52 5.69 5.65 1.70
CA ARG A 52 6.14 6.56 0.63
C ARG A 52 5.22 6.51 -0.59
N THR A 53 4.63 5.36 -0.90
CA THR A 53 3.67 5.24 -2.01
C THR A 53 2.37 5.98 -1.69
N ILE A 54 1.88 5.89 -0.45
CA ILE A 54 0.72 6.66 0.03
C ILE A 54 1.04 8.16 0.01
N ASP A 55 2.20 8.57 0.50
CA ASP A 55 2.61 9.98 0.56
C ASP A 55 2.75 10.61 -0.84
N LYS A 56 3.18 9.82 -1.83
CA LYS A 56 3.29 10.26 -3.23
C LYS A 56 1.95 10.31 -3.96
N HIS A 57 1.00 9.47 -3.55
CA HIS A 57 -0.34 9.40 -4.10
C HIS A 57 -1.40 9.65 -3.00
N PRO A 58 -1.49 10.89 -2.46
CA PRO A 58 -2.54 11.27 -1.52
C PRO A 58 -3.94 11.32 -2.19
N GLU A 59 -4.07 10.83 -3.42
CA GLU A 59 -5.20 10.97 -4.35
C GLU A 59 -6.42 10.11 -4.00
N GLY A 60 -6.61 9.84 -2.70
CA GLY A 60 -7.95 9.80 -2.12
C GLY A 60 -8.71 11.14 -2.28
N ARG A 61 -8.05 12.22 -2.69
CA ARG A 61 -8.68 13.40 -3.31
C ARG A 61 -8.73 13.25 -4.83
N ARG A 62 -9.78 12.61 -5.34
CA ARG A 62 -10.15 12.62 -6.78
C ARG A 62 -10.33 14.07 -7.29
N PRO A 63 -10.19 14.29 -8.60
CA PRO A 63 -11.37 14.17 -9.46
C PRO A 63 -11.21 12.98 -10.40
N ALA A 64 -12.26 12.16 -10.47
CA ALA A 64 -12.48 11.35 -11.66
C ALA A 64 -12.52 12.31 -12.85
N ASN A 65 -11.57 12.19 -13.76
CA ASN A 65 -11.58 12.93 -15.01
C ASN A 65 -12.88 12.57 -15.75
N PRO A 66 -13.74 13.55 -16.14
CA PRO A 66 -14.93 13.24 -16.93
C PRO A 66 -14.48 12.69 -18.28
N VAL A 67 -15.03 11.55 -18.64
CA VAL A 67 -14.84 10.92 -19.94
C VAL A 67 -15.27 11.92 -21.03
N ARG A 68 -14.24 12.37 -21.77
CA ARG A 68 -14.16 12.74 -23.18
C ARG A 68 -15.46 12.62 -23.99
N SER A 69 -15.89 13.75 -24.57
CA SER A 69 -16.91 13.84 -25.62
C SER A 69 -16.40 13.36 -26.98
#